data_AF-A0A7C4B8F2-F1
#
_entry.id   AF-A0A7C4B8F2-F1
#
_cell.length_a   1.000
_cell.length_b   1.000
_cell.length_c   1.000
_cell.angle_alpha   90.00
_cell.angle_beta   90.00
_cell.angle_gamma   90.00
#
_symmetry.space_group_name_H-M   'P 1'
#
loop_
_entity.id
_entity.type
_entity.pdbx_description
1 polymer ?
#
loop_
_entity_poly.entity_id
_entity_poly.type
_entity_poly.pdbx_seq_one_letter_code
_entity_poly.pdbx_strand_id
1 'polypeptide(L)'
;MSSNGLLSDSGSYSLTYNLPYWFYKFVKTHPMGEISALAQIRLSAIEFYYQIKNVSVVCKSFNLSRKSFYKWKKRFESSGKRLFSLENLSKAPKSRREINLDFKTELDIKHIRKNILG
;
A
#
# COMPACT_ATOMS: atom_id res chain seq x y z
N MET A 1 20.75 -6.95 -37.30
CA MET A 1 22.02 -6.85 -36.56
C MET A 1 21.71 -6.92 -35.08
N SER A 2 22.28 -7.90 -34.40
CA SER A 2 22.04 -8.19 -32.98
C SER A 2 22.50 -7.06 -32.05
N SER A 3 21.71 -6.80 -31.02
CA SER A 3 22.23 -6.63 -29.67
C SER A 3 21.19 -7.11 -28.67
N ASN A 4 21.31 -8.38 -28.27
CA ASN A 4 20.65 -8.94 -27.10
C ASN A 4 21.34 -8.37 -25.85
N GLY A 5 20.63 -7.55 -25.07
CA GLY A 5 20.98 -7.21 -23.70
C GLY A 5 19.99 -7.88 -22.75
N LEU A 6 20.40 -9.00 -22.16
CA LEU A 6 19.64 -9.77 -21.17
C LEU A 6 19.81 -9.16 -19.76
N LEU A 7 18.70 -9.17 -19.03
CA LEU A 7 18.54 -9.24 -17.57
C LEU A 7 18.86 -8.01 -16.71
N SER A 8 17.80 -7.29 -16.33
CA SER A 8 17.50 -7.12 -14.91
C SER A 8 16.00 -7.13 -14.67
N ASP A 9 15.56 -8.18 -14.01
CA ASP A 9 14.22 -8.43 -13.51
C ASP A 9 13.79 -7.29 -12.53
N SER A 10 12.79 -6.49 -12.89
CA SER A 10 11.94 -5.72 -11.95
C SER A 10 10.91 -4.86 -12.70
N GLY A 11 9.75 -5.46 -12.94
CA GLY A 11 8.44 -4.80 -13.06
C GLY A 11 8.39 -3.40 -13.69
N SER A 12 8.10 -3.37 -14.98
CA SER A 12 7.51 -2.21 -15.67
C SER A 12 6.16 -1.83 -15.03
N TYR A 13 6.08 -0.66 -14.39
CA TYR A 13 4.79 -0.02 -14.07
C TYR A 13 4.68 1.29 -14.85
N SER A 14 4.04 1.23 -16.02
CA SER A 14 3.72 2.39 -16.85
C SER A 14 2.38 3.03 -16.45
N LEU A 15 2.50 4.28 -15.95
CA LEU A 15 1.72 5.50 -16.24
C LEU A 15 0.20 5.57 -15.95
N THR A 16 -0.20 6.40 -14.96
CA THR A 16 -1.07 7.60 -15.11
C THR A 16 -1.04 8.42 -13.81
N TYR A 17 -0.04 9.30 -13.61
CA TYR A 17 -0.11 10.28 -12.52
C TYR A 17 -0.17 11.69 -13.10
N ASN A 18 -1.25 12.42 -12.83
CA ASN A 18 -1.27 13.89 -12.91
C ASN A 18 -0.52 14.46 -11.69
N LEU A 19 0.74 14.02 -11.51
CA LEU A 19 1.70 14.65 -10.61
C LEU A 19 2.41 15.72 -11.44
N PRO A 20 2.54 16.97 -10.97
CA PRO A 20 3.39 17.95 -11.62
C PRO A 20 4.78 17.34 -11.85
N TYR A 21 5.26 17.37 -13.09
CA TYR A 21 6.50 16.70 -13.51
C TYR A 21 7.71 17.04 -12.60
N TRP A 22 7.76 18.26 -12.07
CA TRP A 22 8.79 18.71 -11.14
C TRP A 22 8.73 17.98 -9.79
N PHE A 23 7.54 17.61 -9.31
CA PHE A 23 7.33 16.91 -8.04
C PHE A 23 7.73 15.42 -8.16
N TYR A 24 7.41 14.76 -9.28
CA TYR A 24 7.95 13.43 -9.58
C TYR A 24 9.49 13.43 -9.61
N LYS A 25 10.08 14.45 -10.23
CA LYS A 25 11.55 14.62 -10.29
C LYS A 25 12.16 14.85 -8.90
N PHE A 26 11.49 15.59 -8.02
CA PHE A 26 11.91 15.85 -6.64
C PHE A 26 11.91 14.59 -5.76
N VAL A 27 10.84 13.78 -5.82
CA VAL A 27 10.74 12.52 -5.04
C VAL A 27 11.73 11.47 -5.56
N LYS A 28 11.99 11.44 -6.87
CA LYS A 28 12.97 10.54 -7.48
C LYS A 28 14.42 10.86 -7.08
N THR A 29 14.74 12.14 -6.85
CA THR A 29 16.11 12.58 -6.56
C THR A 29 16.46 12.53 -5.07
N HIS A 30 15.48 12.44 -4.17
CA HIS A 30 15.69 12.40 -2.73
C HIS A 30 14.87 11.27 -2.11
N PRO A 31 15.40 10.03 -2.00
CA PRO A 31 14.74 8.99 -1.25
C PRO A 31 14.63 9.45 0.21
N MET A 32 13.42 9.81 0.64
CA MET A 32 13.11 10.22 2.01
C MET A 32 13.18 9.00 2.95
N GLY A 33 14.40 8.50 3.20
CA GLY A 33 14.67 7.32 4.04
C GLY A 33 14.26 5.98 3.44
N GLU A 34 14.58 4.90 4.15
CA GLU A 34 14.23 3.49 3.84
C GLU A 34 12.72 3.22 4.02
N ILE A 35 11.86 3.98 3.34
CA ILE A 35 10.41 3.76 3.33
C ILE A 35 9.95 3.24 1.98
N SER A 36 8.91 2.40 1.99
CA SER A 36 8.35 1.78 0.81
C SER A 36 7.81 2.82 -0.19
N ALA A 37 7.78 2.48 -1.48
CA ALA A 37 7.23 3.34 -2.52
C ALA A 37 5.78 3.78 -2.21
N LEU A 38 4.98 2.91 -1.58
CA LEU A 38 3.62 3.25 -1.15
C LEU A 38 3.60 4.27 -0.01
N ALA A 39 4.54 4.20 0.93
CA ALA A 39 4.68 5.20 1.99
C ALA A 39 5.09 6.56 1.42
N GLN A 40 5.96 6.58 0.42
CA GLN A 40 6.35 7.82 -0.29
C GLN A 40 5.15 8.49 -0.96
N ILE A 41 4.32 7.73 -1.70
CA ILE A 41 3.09 8.26 -2.31
C ILE A 41 2.15 8.86 -1.26
N ARG A 42 2.00 8.19 -0.10
CA ARG A 42 1.16 8.68 1.01
C ARG A 42 1.71 9.97 1.60
N LEU A 43 3.03 10.07 1.76
CA LEU A 43 3.70 11.27 2.25
C LEU A 43 3.48 12.43 1.29
N SER A 44 3.72 12.21 0.00
CA SER A 44 3.48 13.19 -1.05
C SER A 44 2.05 13.72 -1.07
N ALA A 45 1.05 12.85 -0.90
CA ALA A 45 -0.34 13.27 -0.83
C ALA A 45 -0.62 14.19 0.40
N ILE A 46 0.02 13.91 1.54
CA ILE A 46 -0.10 14.71 2.77
C ILE A 46 0.61 16.07 2.61
N GLU A 47 1.81 16.09 2.04
CA GLU A 47 2.54 17.32 1.76
C GLU A 47 1.79 18.22 0.77
N PHE A 48 1.29 17.63 -0.32
CA PHE A 48 0.47 18.34 -1.29
C PHE A 48 -0.79 18.91 -0.63
N TYR A 49 -1.46 18.15 0.24
CA TYR A 49 -2.58 18.66 1.04
C TYR A 49 -2.18 19.86 1.90
N TYR A 50 -1.00 19.84 2.52
CA TYR A 50 -0.57 20.97 3.34
C TYR A 50 -0.34 22.27 2.55
N GLN A 51 -0.02 22.17 1.26
CA GLN A 51 0.11 23.31 0.35
C GLN A 51 -1.26 23.83 -0.11
N ILE A 52 -2.12 22.96 -0.63
CA ILE A 52 -3.37 23.38 -1.30
C ILE A 52 -4.60 23.41 -0.38
N LYS A 53 -4.54 22.74 0.77
CA LYS A 53 -5.63 22.57 1.75
C LYS A 53 -6.96 22.05 1.18
N ASN A 54 -6.95 21.38 0.01
CA ASN A 54 -8.15 20.84 -0.64
C ASN A 54 -8.05 19.32 -0.86
N VAL A 55 -8.77 18.54 -0.03
CA VAL A 55 -8.73 17.07 -0.06
C VAL A 55 -9.25 16.48 -1.37
N SER A 56 -10.27 17.09 -1.99
CA SER A 56 -10.84 16.57 -3.24
C SER A 56 -9.84 16.63 -4.38
N VAL A 57 -9.04 17.70 -4.46
CA VAL A 57 -7.97 17.82 -5.46
C VAL A 57 -6.86 16.80 -5.18
N VAL A 58 -6.40 16.68 -3.93
CA VAL A 58 -5.41 15.66 -3.56
C VAL A 58 -5.87 14.25 -3.93
N CYS A 59 -7.10 13.88 -3.55
CA CYS A 59 -7.61 12.53 -3.81
C CYS A 59 -7.71 12.22 -5.31
N LYS A 60 -8.10 13.20 -6.13
CA LYS A 60 -8.12 13.07 -7.59
C LYS A 60 -6.71 12.90 -8.16
N SER A 61 -5.74 13.70 -7.72
CA SER A 61 -4.36 13.63 -8.22
C SER A 61 -3.65 12.31 -7.87
N PHE A 62 -3.93 11.74 -6.70
CA PHE A 62 -3.27 10.54 -6.19
C PHE A 62 -4.10 9.25 -6.34
N ASN A 63 -5.29 9.32 -6.97
CA ASN A 63 -6.25 8.23 -7.08
C ASN A 63 -6.58 7.56 -5.73
N LEU A 64 -6.80 8.38 -4.68
CA LEU A 64 -7.08 7.93 -3.32
C LEU A 64 -8.55 8.15 -2.97
N SER A 65 -9.10 7.27 -2.15
CA SER A 65 -10.36 7.59 -1.47
C SER A 65 -10.10 8.61 -0.35
N ARG A 66 -11.04 9.53 -0.12
CA ARG A 66 -10.98 10.49 1.00
C ARG A 66 -10.81 9.78 2.35
N LYS A 67 -11.51 8.65 2.53
CA LYS A 67 -11.43 7.82 3.74
C LYS A 67 -10.00 7.34 4.00
N SER A 68 -9.33 6.84 2.96
CA SER A 68 -7.96 6.39 3.10
C SER A 68 -7.01 7.56 3.37
N PHE A 69 -7.18 8.67 2.66
CA PHE A 69 -6.40 9.91 2.90
C PHE A 69 -6.47 10.36 4.36
N TYR A 70 -7.67 10.53 4.91
CA TYR A 70 -7.83 10.94 6.31
C TYR A 70 -7.25 9.91 7.29
N LYS A 71 -7.36 8.61 6.99
CA LYS A 71 -6.74 7.56 7.80
C LYS A 71 -5.22 7.73 7.86
N TRP A 72 -4.56 7.95 6.73
CA TRP A 72 -3.11 8.13 6.68
C TRP A 72 -2.66 9.46 7.30
N LYS A 73 -3.34 10.57 7.00
CA LYS A 73 -3.06 11.87 7.64
C LYS A 73 -3.16 11.79 9.16
N LYS A 74 -4.23 11.18 9.67
CA LYS A 74 -4.42 10.97 11.12
C LYS A 74 -3.29 10.14 11.72
N ARG A 75 -2.92 9.01 11.10
CA ARG A 75 -1.77 8.18 11.55
C ARG A 75 -0.49 8.99 11.62
N PHE A 76 -0.18 9.74 10.56
CA PHE A 76 1.02 10.56 10.45
C PHE A 76 1.09 11.61 11.56
N GLU A 77 0.04 12.40 11.72
CA GLU A 77 -0.04 13.43 12.77
C GLU A 77 0.03 12.83 14.18
N SER A 78 -0.72 11.75 14.45
CA SER A 78 -0.71 11.08 15.76
C SER A 78 0.63 10.44 16.12
N SER A 79 1.46 10.10 15.13
CA SER A 79 2.78 9.51 15.36
C SER A 79 3.85 10.57 15.67
N GLY A 80 3.51 11.86 15.64
CA GLY A 80 4.50 12.94 15.65
C GLY A 80 5.21 13.11 14.30
N LYS A 81 4.49 12.87 13.19
CA LYS A 81 4.99 13.01 11.80
C LYS A 81 6.15 12.06 11.46
N ARG A 82 6.14 10.84 12.00
CA ARG A 82 7.17 9.84 11.73
C ARG A 82 6.88 9.08 10.43
N LEU A 83 7.89 8.88 9.58
CA LEU A 83 7.70 8.30 8.24
C LEU A 83 7.19 6.85 8.27
N PHE A 84 7.67 6.02 9.20
CA PHE A 84 7.22 4.63 9.35
C PHE A 84 5.70 4.51 9.59
N SER A 85 5.05 5.57 10.08
CA SER A 85 3.60 5.57 10.31
C SER A 85 2.78 5.55 9.01
N LEU A 86 3.42 5.76 7.86
CA LEU A 86 2.80 5.69 6.54
C LEU A 86 2.99 4.33 5.87
N GLU A 87 3.73 3.41 6.51
CA GLU A 87 3.92 2.07 6.00
C GLU A 87 2.63 1.24 5.98
N ASN A 88 2.66 0.20 5.15
CA ASN A 88 1.65 -0.83 5.15
C ASN A 88 1.63 -1.55 6.50
N LEU A 89 0.43 -1.67 7.06
CA LEU A 89 0.18 -2.49 8.23
C LEU A 89 -0.53 -3.77 7.81
N SER A 90 -0.35 -4.81 8.61
CA SER A 90 -1.15 -6.02 8.49
C SER A 90 -2.64 -5.68 8.50
N LYS A 91 -3.37 -6.25 7.52
CA LYS A 91 -4.83 -6.20 7.45
C LYS A 91 -5.47 -7.37 8.19
N ALA A 92 -4.66 -8.31 8.70
CA ALA A 92 -5.18 -9.47 9.39
C ALA A 92 -5.88 -9.05 10.70
N PRO A 93 -7.01 -9.70 11.03
CA PRO A 93 -7.66 -9.46 12.31
C PRO A 93 -6.71 -9.84 13.46
N LYS A 94 -6.68 -9.02 14.51
CA LYS A 94 -5.83 -9.26 15.70
C LYS A 94 -6.28 -10.49 16.48
N SER A 95 -7.60 -10.70 16.55
CA SER A 95 -8.20 -11.89 17.15
C SER A 95 -8.89 -12.67 16.04
N ARG A 96 -8.48 -13.94 15.87
CA ARG A 96 -9.19 -14.89 15.03
C ARG A 96 -10.17 -15.61 15.94
N ARG A 97 -11.38 -15.87 15.44
CA ARG A 97 -12.35 -16.68 16.16
C ARG A 97 -11.70 -18.03 16.50
N GLU A 98 -11.71 -18.39 17.77
CA GLU A 98 -11.39 -19.75 18.18
C GLU A 98 -12.47 -20.69 17.63
N ILE A 99 -12.02 -21.65 16.85
CA ILE A 99 -12.89 -22.65 16.26
C ILE A 99 -13.00 -23.78 17.29
N ASN A 100 -14.14 -23.87 17.96
CA ASN A 100 -14.45 -25.00 18.83
C ASN A 100 -15.10 -26.10 17.94
N LEU A 101 -14.27 -26.96 17.36
CA LEU A 101 -14.72 -28.10 16.55
C LEU A 101 -14.59 -29.38 17.39
N ASP A 102 -15.66 -30.17 17.36
CA ASP A 102 -15.59 -31.56 17.81
C ASP A 102 -14.69 -32.38 16.86
N PHE A 103 -14.01 -33.38 17.41
CA PHE A 103 -13.06 -34.23 16.70
C PHE A 103 -13.69 -34.90 15.47
N LYS A 104 -14.95 -35.31 15.58
CA LYS A 104 -15.72 -35.88 14.48
C LYS A 104 -15.85 -34.91 13.31
N THR A 105 -16.23 -33.68 13.59
CA THR A 105 -16.37 -32.62 12.59
C THR A 105 -15.03 -32.31 11.91
N GLU A 106 -13.91 -32.37 12.65
CA GLU A 106 -12.58 -32.20 12.06
C GLU A 106 -12.23 -33.33 11.07
N LEU A 107 -12.53 -34.58 11.43
CA LEU A 107 -12.33 -35.74 10.57
C LEU A 107 -13.20 -35.66 9.31
N ASP A 108 -14.46 -35.26 9.46
CA ASP A 108 -15.39 -35.09 8.34
C ASP A 108 -14.87 -34.01 7.37
N ILE A 109 -14.41 -32.87 7.88
CA ILE A 109 -13.80 -31.81 7.06
C ILE A 109 -12.56 -32.32 6.31
N LYS A 110 -11.68 -33.08 6.99
CA LYS A 110 -10.48 -33.67 6.37
C LYS A 110 -10.86 -34.66 5.27
N HIS A 111 -11.86 -35.51 5.50
CA HIS A 111 -12.36 -36.48 4.53
C HIS A 111 -12.94 -35.78 3.29
N ILE A 112 -13.80 -34.77 3.50
CA ILE A 112 -14.39 -33.98 2.42
C ILE A 112 -13.30 -33.28 1.60
N ARG A 113 -12.30 -32.65 2.24
CA ARG A 113 -11.19 -31.99 1.53
C ARG A 113 -10.36 -32.96 0.70
N LYS A 114 -10.12 -34.17 1.22
CA LYS A 114 -9.38 -35.21 0.51
C LYS A 114 -10.13 -35.72 -0.72
N ASN A 115 -11.45 -35.86 -0.62
CA ASN A 115 -12.28 -36.33 -1.74
C ASN A 115 -12.53 -35.28 -2.83
N ILE A 116 -12.49 -33.99 -2.51
CA ILE A 116 -12.68 -32.90 -3.50
C ILE A 116 -11.37 -32.54 -4.23
N LEU A 117 -10.23 -32.75 -3.58
CA LEU A 117 -8.89 -32.40 -4.11
C LEU A 117 -8.11 -33.60 -4.67
N GLY A 118 -8.65 -34.81 -4.59
CA GLY A 118 -8.10 -36.03 -5.20
C GLY A 118 -8.79 -36.35 -6.51
#